data_AF-A0A970N0T3-F1
#
_entry.id   AF-A0A970N0T3-F1
#
_cell.length_a   1.000
_cell.length_b   1.000
_cell.length_c   1.000
_cell.angle_alpha   90.00
_cell.angle_beta   90.00
_cell.angle_gamma   90.00
#
_symmetry.space_group_name_H-M   'P 1'
#
loop_
_entity.id
_entity.type
_entity.pdbx_description
1 polymer ?
#
loop_
_entity_poly.entity_id
_entity_poly.type
_entity_poly.pdbx_seq_one_letter_code
_entity_poly.pdbx_strand_id
1 'polypeptide(L)'
;QVNYGSVGAVSLWYNNLPSSEKVEYFISAVNALPLVKGKLNNPSINLIGSTITFPVELESNCYLEFTSMSDCKVYGPMGEVLAEVVPQGEVPTLKSGANRVRFNCESEPGVSARANVTVISQSESPLR
;
A
#
# COMPACT_ATOMS: atom_id res chain seq x y z
N GLN A 1 23.68 -8.01 -2.24
CA GLN A 1 23.63 -9.12 -1.27
C GLN A 1 23.32 -8.51 0.08
N VAL A 2 22.21 -8.88 0.74
CA VAL A 2 21.88 -8.34 2.06
C VAL A 2 22.79 -8.99 3.09
N ASN A 3 23.53 -8.17 3.84
CA ASN A 3 24.30 -8.64 4.99
C ASN A 3 23.34 -8.76 6.18
N TYR A 4 22.96 -9.99 6.54
CA TYR A 4 22.07 -10.25 7.68
C TYR A 4 22.73 -9.94 9.04
N GLY A 5 24.03 -9.63 9.08
CA GLY A 5 24.70 -9.05 10.25
C GLY A 5 24.35 -7.57 10.53
N SER A 6 23.50 -6.94 9.70
CA SER A 6 23.11 -5.53 9.82
C SER A 6 21.77 -5.28 10.51
N VAL A 7 21.08 -6.31 11.02
CA VAL A 7 19.93 -6.09 11.92
C VAL A 7 20.48 -5.77 13.31
N GLY A 8 20.71 -4.48 13.57
CA GLY A 8 21.37 -4.01 14.79
C GLY A 8 20.52 -4.09 16.07
N ALA A 9 19.19 -4.03 15.96
CA ALA A 9 18.24 -4.19 17.08
C ALA A 9 16.79 -4.20 16.60
N VAL A 10 15.90 -4.81 17.39
CA VAL A 10 14.46 -4.51 17.37
C VAL A 10 14.18 -3.65 18.60
N SER A 11 13.69 -2.42 18.40
CA SER A 11 13.36 -1.50 19.49
C SER A 11 11.85 -1.42 19.67
N LEU A 12 11.36 -1.80 20.86
CA LEU A 12 9.96 -1.61 21.25
C LEU A 12 9.83 -0.30 22.01
N TRP A 13 8.91 0.56 21.57
CA TRP A 13 8.58 1.80 22.26
C TRP A 13 7.22 1.66 22.92
N TYR A 14 7.18 1.80 24.25
CA TYR A 14 5.94 1.76 25.01
C TYR A 14 5.59 3.16 25.54
N ASN A 15 4.77 3.88 24.77
CA ASN A 15 4.41 5.27 25.07
C ASN A 15 3.04 5.38 25.74
N ASN A 16 2.82 6.46 26.49
CA ASN A 16 1.55 6.81 27.16
C ASN A 16 1.00 5.74 28.11
N LEU A 17 1.88 5.08 28.87
CA LEU A 17 1.44 4.14 29.90
C LEU A 17 0.65 4.87 31.01
N PRO A 18 -0.50 4.32 31.45
CA PRO A 18 -1.25 4.88 32.56
C PRO A 18 -0.36 4.94 33.82
N SER A 19 -0.45 6.05 34.56
CA SER A 19 0.23 6.14 35.85
C SER A 19 -0.38 5.13 36.81
N SER A 20 0.46 4.30 37.43
CA SER A 20 0.11 3.43 38.57
C SER A 20 -0.59 2.09 38.23
N GLU A 21 -0.66 1.69 36.97
CA GLU A 21 -1.25 0.39 36.59
C GLU A 21 -0.20 -0.62 36.12
N LYS A 22 -0.49 -1.91 36.36
CA LYS A 22 0.31 -3.01 35.79
C LYS A 22 -0.04 -3.19 34.32
N VAL A 23 0.99 -3.40 33.52
CA VAL A 23 0.84 -3.58 32.09
C VAL A 23 1.60 -4.84 31.67
N GLU A 24 0.89 -5.76 31.02
CA GLU A 24 1.44 -7.01 30.51
C GLU A 24 1.43 -6.96 28.98
N TYR A 25 2.55 -7.38 28.36
CA TYR A 25 2.65 -7.51 26.91
C TYR A 25 3.33 -8.82 26.53
N PHE A 26 2.88 -9.41 25.43
CA PHE A 26 3.41 -10.66 24.91
C PHE A 26 4.01 -10.42 23.53
N ILE A 27 5.32 -10.67 23.39
CA ILE A 27 6.00 -10.72 22.10
C ILE A 27 6.11 -12.17 21.69
N SER A 28 5.46 -12.56 20.60
CA SER A 28 5.69 -13.85 19.96
C SER A 28 7.01 -13.86 19.20
N ALA A 29 7.45 -15.03 18.71
CA ALA A 29 8.70 -15.18 17.96
C ALA A 29 8.88 -14.09 16.88
N VAL A 30 9.99 -13.37 16.97
CA VAL A 30 10.42 -12.42 15.95
C VAL A 30 11.26 -13.20 14.94
N ASN A 31 10.68 -13.48 13.77
CA ASN A 31 11.33 -14.26 12.73
C ASN A 31 11.97 -13.33 11.70
N ALA A 32 13.26 -13.53 11.42
CA ALA A 32 13.91 -12.92 10.26
C ALA A 32 13.34 -13.58 9.00
N LEU A 33 12.45 -12.89 8.30
CA LEU A 33 11.93 -13.36 7.03
C LEU A 33 12.95 -13.06 5.92
N PRO A 34 13.17 -13.99 4.97
CA PRO A 34 13.99 -13.72 3.81
C PRO A 34 13.52 -12.45 3.10
N LEU A 35 14.46 -11.64 2.63
CA LEU A 35 14.12 -10.49 1.78
C LEU A 35 13.72 -11.03 0.40
N VAL A 36 12.45 -11.40 0.25
CA VAL A 36 11.89 -11.84 -1.03
C VAL A 36 11.55 -10.60 -1.84
N LYS A 37 12.12 -10.49 -3.04
CA LYS A 37 11.68 -9.48 -4.02
C LYS A 37 10.27 -9.87 -4.45
N GLY A 38 9.27 -9.16 -3.93
CA GLY A 38 7.88 -9.31 -4.34
C GLY A 38 7.52 -8.25 -5.37
N LYS A 39 6.77 -8.66 -6.39
CA LYS A 39 6.08 -7.75 -7.31
C LYS A 39 4.59 -7.72 -6.99
N LEU A 40 3.98 -6.56 -7.17
CA LEU A 40 2.52 -6.44 -7.26
C LEU A 40 2.16 -6.50 -8.73
N ASN A 41 1.43 -7.52 -9.14
CA ASN A 41 0.98 -7.67 -10.52
C ASN A 41 -0.49 -7.27 -10.60
N ASN A 42 -0.83 -6.47 -11.60
CA ASN A 42 -2.20 -6.05 -11.87
C ASN A 42 -2.93 -5.49 -10.63
N PRO A 43 -2.35 -4.53 -9.88
CA PRO A 43 -3.00 -4.00 -8.69
C PRO A 43 -4.37 -3.41 -9.03
N SER A 44 -5.32 -3.57 -8.12
CA SER A 44 -6.70 -3.12 -8.30
C SER A 44 -7.27 -2.53 -7.02
N ILE A 45 -8.13 -1.54 -7.20
CA ILE A 45 -8.89 -0.90 -6.14
C ILE A 45 -10.37 -1.17 -6.39
N ASN A 46 -11.03 -1.79 -5.42
CA ASN A 46 -12.47 -1.92 -5.39
C ASN A 46 -13.07 -0.95 -4.37
N LEU A 47 -14.11 -0.24 -4.79
CA LEU A 47 -14.89 0.66 -3.96
C LEU A 47 -16.37 0.53 -4.33
N ILE A 48 -17.18 0.10 -3.36
CA ILE A 48 -18.65 0.04 -3.48
C ILE A 48 -19.11 -0.75 -4.74
N GLY A 49 -18.37 -1.81 -5.09
CA GLY A 49 -18.71 -2.68 -6.22
C GLY A 49 -18.08 -2.29 -7.56
N SER A 50 -17.56 -1.07 -7.71
CA SER A 50 -16.76 -0.69 -8.88
C SER A 50 -15.28 -1.04 -8.64
N THR A 51 -14.62 -1.58 -9.66
CA THR A 51 -13.21 -1.94 -9.62
C THR A 51 -12.47 -1.25 -10.76
N ILE A 52 -11.34 -0.65 -10.41
CA ILE A 52 -10.32 -0.22 -11.37
C ILE A 52 -9.07 -1.09 -11.18
N THR A 53 -8.53 -1.57 -12.29
CA THR A 53 -7.31 -2.39 -12.34
C THR A 53 -6.24 -1.67 -13.15
N PHE A 54 -5.01 -1.71 -12.66
CA PHE A 54 -3.85 -1.14 -13.32
C PHE A 54 -2.98 -2.27 -13.87
N PRO A 55 -3.01 -2.54 -15.19
CA PRO A 55 -2.32 -3.69 -15.79
C PRO A 55 -0.80 -3.45 -15.86
N VAL A 56 -0.13 -3.54 -14.72
CA VAL A 56 1.31 -3.28 -14.58
C VAL A 56 1.92 -4.15 -13.48
N GLU A 57 3.23 -4.37 -13.57
CA GLU A 57 4.04 -4.92 -12.48
C GLU A 57 4.69 -3.78 -11.69
N LEU A 58 4.52 -3.77 -10.36
CA LEU A 58 5.21 -2.85 -9.46
C LEU A 58 6.23 -3.60 -8.62
N GLU A 59 7.50 -3.22 -8.76
CA GLU A 59 8.55 -3.63 -7.84
C GLU A 59 8.49 -2.84 -6.53
N SER A 60 9.18 -3.34 -5.50
CA SER A 60 9.30 -2.62 -4.22
C SER A 60 9.92 -1.23 -4.43
N ASN A 61 9.34 -0.22 -3.77
CA ASN A 61 9.68 1.21 -3.87
C ASN A 61 9.28 1.90 -5.20
N CYS A 62 8.68 1.17 -6.15
CA CYS A 62 7.95 1.83 -7.23
C CYS A 62 6.56 2.24 -6.74
N TYR A 63 5.98 3.26 -7.36
CA TYR A 63 4.63 3.73 -7.06
C TYR A 63 3.88 4.10 -8.34
N LEU A 64 2.55 4.07 -8.26
CA LEU A 64 1.67 4.46 -9.35
C LEU A 64 0.85 5.66 -8.91
N GLU A 65 0.77 6.68 -9.75
CA GLU A 65 -0.16 7.80 -9.60
C GLU A 65 -1.26 7.70 -10.64
N PHE A 66 -2.51 7.82 -10.20
CA PHE A 66 -3.69 7.81 -11.05
C PHE A 66 -4.49 9.08 -10.79
N THR A 67 -4.55 9.96 -11.79
CA THR A 67 -5.37 11.18 -11.77
C THR A 67 -6.62 11.00 -12.61
N SER A 68 -6.52 10.27 -13.73
CA SER A 68 -7.64 9.98 -14.64
C SER A 68 -7.31 8.80 -15.55
N MET A 69 -8.29 8.33 -16.33
CA MET A 69 -8.09 7.25 -17.32
C MET A 69 -7.01 7.57 -18.37
N SER A 70 -6.72 8.85 -18.60
CA SER A 70 -5.67 9.33 -19.52
C SER A 70 -4.41 9.83 -18.82
N ASP A 71 -4.36 9.82 -17.49
CA ASP A 71 -3.20 10.25 -16.71
C ASP A 71 -2.97 9.27 -15.56
N CYS A 72 -2.19 8.24 -15.88
CA CYS A 72 -1.81 7.19 -14.96
C CYS A 72 -0.36 6.78 -15.26
N LYS A 73 0.54 6.94 -14.29
CA LYS A 73 1.97 6.74 -14.47
C LYS A 73 2.56 5.88 -13.36
N VAL A 74 3.54 5.06 -13.72
CA VAL A 74 4.42 4.37 -12.77
C VAL A 74 5.71 5.14 -12.65
N TYR A 75 6.14 5.31 -11.41
CA TYR A 75 7.37 5.94 -11.04
C TYR A 75 8.28 4.97 -10.32
N GLY A 76 9.58 5.13 -10.57
CA GLY A 76 10.61 4.41 -9.85
C GLY A 76 10.94 5.05 -8.51
N PRO A 77 11.88 4.44 -7.76
CA PRO A 77 12.22 4.88 -6.41
C PRO A 77 12.82 6.30 -6.33
N MET A 78 13.28 6.87 -7.45
CA MET A 78 13.83 8.23 -7.53
C MET A 78 12.85 9.23 -8.16
N GLY A 79 11.59 8.82 -8.39
CA GLY A 79 10.56 9.65 -9.01
C GLY A 79 10.69 9.76 -10.53
N GLU A 80 11.52 8.94 -11.17
CA GLU A 80 11.59 8.83 -12.61
C GLU A 80 10.35 8.12 -13.16
N VAL A 81 9.80 8.61 -14.27
CA VAL A 81 8.68 7.93 -14.95
C VAL A 81 9.20 6.66 -15.61
N LEU A 82 8.65 5.51 -15.22
CA LEU A 82 8.99 4.21 -15.78
C LEU A 82 8.01 3.77 -16.87
N ALA A 83 6.73 4.10 -16.72
CA ALA A 83 5.69 3.73 -17.68
C ALA A 83 4.46 4.63 -17.58
N GLU A 84 3.76 4.79 -18.70
CA GLU A 84 2.35 5.19 -18.72
C GLU A 84 1.48 3.93 -18.72
N VAL A 85 0.40 3.95 -17.94
CA VAL A 85 -0.50 2.81 -17.76
C VAL A 85 -1.87 3.20 -18.27
N VAL A 86 -2.51 2.32 -19.03
CA VAL A 86 -3.93 2.46 -19.40
C VAL A 86 -4.75 1.65 -18.39
N PRO A 87 -5.46 2.28 -17.43
CA PRO A 87 -6.26 1.56 -16.46
C PRO A 87 -7.46 0.87 -17.12
N GLN A 88 -7.96 -0.18 -16.47
CA GLN A 88 -9.09 -0.98 -16.93
C GLN A 88 -10.21 -0.97 -15.89
N GLY A 89 -11.46 -0.96 -16.35
CA GLY A 89 -12.64 -0.92 -15.48
C GLY A 89 -13.16 0.49 -15.26
N GLU A 90 -13.85 0.69 -14.15
CA GLU A 90 -14.56 1.94 -13.84
C GLU A 90 -13.85 2.72 -12.73
N VAL A 91 -13.70 4.03 -12.92
CA VAL A 91 -13.18 4.93 -11.88
C VAL A 91 -14.23 5.04 -10.77
N PRO A 92 -13.95 4.56 -9.54
CA PRO A 92 -14.94 4.57 -8.49
C PRO A 92 -15.21 5.99 -7.97
N THR A 93 -16.47 6.29 -7.67
CA THR A 93 -16.86 7.54 -7.03
C THR A 93 -17.03 7.34 -5.52
N LEU A 94 -16.36 8.16 -4.73
CA LEU A 94 -16.53 8.18 -3.28
C LEU A 94 -17.92 8.69 -2.92
N LYS A 95 -18.60 7.98 -2.02
CA LYS A 95 -19.89 8.43 -1.46
C LYS A 95 -19.66 9.23 -0.18
N SER A 96 -20.66 10.04 0.19
CA SER A 96 -20.67 10.64 1.52
C SER A 96 -20.67 9.57 2.61
N GLY A 97 -19.92 9.81 3.69
CA GLY A 97 -19.79 8.89 4.82
C GLY A 97 -18.72 7.80 4.60
N ALA A 98 -18.93 6.64 5.23
CA ALA A 98 -17.95 5.57 5.23
C ALA A 98 -17.84 4.88 3.86
N ASN A 99 -16.62 4.81 3.32
CA ASN A 99 -16.31 4.10 2.09
C ASN A 99 -15.42 2.90 2.40
N ARG A 100 -15.83 1.70 1.95
CA ARG A 100 -14.99 0.51 2.06
C ARG A 100 -14.10 0.40 0.82
N VAL A 101 -12.82 0.76 0.99
CA VAL A 101 -11.78 0.56 -0.01
C VAL A 101 -11.20 -0.84 0.17
N ARG A 102 -11.03 -1.58 -0.93
CA ARG A 102 -10.26 -2.84 -0.93
C ARG A 102 -9.17 -2.76 -1.98
N PHE A 103 -7.95 -3.10 -1.56
CA PHE A 103 -6.84 -3.34 -2.45
C PHE A 103 -6.74 -4.83 -2.76
N ASN A 104 -6.44 -5.16 -4.01
CA ASN A 104 -6.13 -6.52 -4.42
C ASN A 104 -5.02 -6.50 -5.48
N CYS A 105 -4.19 -7.53 -5.52
CA CYS A 105 -3.20 -7.73 -6.59
C CYS A 105 -2.91 -9.21 -6.75
N GLU A 106 -2.31 -9.56 -7.87
CA GLU A 106 -1.66 -10.84 -8.05
C GLU A 106 -0.24 -10.75 -7.47
N SER A 107 0.22 -11.83 -6.84
CA SER A 107 1.57 -11.90 -6.30
C SER A 107 2.11 -13.32 -6.40
N GLU A 108 3.43 -13.46 -6.35
CA GLU A 108 4.07 -14.77 -6.37
C GLU A 108 3.66 -15.61 -5.15
N PRO A 109 3.55 -16.95 -5.29
CA PRO A 109 3.28 -17.84 -4.16
C PRO A 109 4.28 -17.65 -3.03
N GLY A 110 3.78 -17.56 -1.79
CA GLY A 110 4.63 -17.35 -0.61
C GLY A 110 5.06 -15.91 -0.36
N VAL A 111 4.66 -14.96 -1.22
CA VAL A 111 4.85 -13.52 -0.98
C VAL A 111 3.58 -12.92 -0.40
N SER A 112 3.68 -12.34 0.80
CA SER A 112 2.62 -11.50 1.36
C SER A 112 2.67 -10.11 0.75
N ALA A 113 2.06 -9.93 -0.42
CA ALA A 113 1.99 -8.64 -1.10
C ALA A 113 1.22 -7.61 -0.27
N ARG A 114 1.78 -6.39 -0.21
CA ARG A 114 1.17 -5.23 0.46
C ARG A 114 1.52 -3.96 -0.29
N ALA A 115 0.61 -3.00 -0.27
CA ALA A 115 0.80 -1.67 -0.83
C ALA A 115 0.30 -0.61 0.16
N ASN A 116 0.89 0.58 0.11
CA ASN A 116 0.24 1.76 0.67
C ASN A 116 -0.69 2.33 -0.41
N VAL A 117 -1.95 2.52 -0.06
CA VAL A 117 -2.94 3.14 -0.94
C VAL A 117 -3.34 4.46 -0.32
N THR A 118 -3.04 5.55 -1.02
CA THR A 118 -3.51 6.88 -0.67
C THR A 118 -4.63 7.28 -1.61
N VAL A 119 -5.78 7.66 -1.05
CA VAL A 119 -6.93 8.16 -1.81
C VAL A 119 -7.08 9.63 -1.46
N ILE A 120 -7.07 10.48 -2.49
CA ILE A 120 -7.26 11.92 -2.36
C ILE A 120 -8.61 12.25 -2.97
N SER A 121 -9.49 12.88 -2.20
CA SER A 121 -10.80 13.31 -2.64
C SER A 121 -10.88 14.83 -2.63
N GLN A 122 -11.43 15.41 -3.69
CA GLN A 122 -11.78 16.83 -3.73
C GLN A 122 -13.29 16.97 -3.87
N SER A 123 -13.91 17.83 -3.07
CA SER A 123 -15.30 18.23 -3.25
C SER A 123 -15.34 19.64 -3.84
N GLU A 124 -16.29 19.88 -4.75
CA GLU A 124 -16.57 21.24 -5.24
C GLU A 124 -17.28 22.10 -4.18
N SER A 125 -17.84 21.46 -3.16
CA SER A 125 -18.45 22.14 -2.01
C SER A 125 -17.44 22.25 -0.85
N PRO A 126 -17.26 23.43 -0.23
CA PRO A 126 -16.41 23.57 0.95
C PRO A 126 -16.92 22.72 2.12
N LEU A 127 -16.01 22.19 2.93
CA LEU A 127 -16.33 21.52 4.19
C LEU A 127 -17.15 22.48 5.07
N ARG A 128 -18.40 22.11 5.38
CA ARG A 128 -19.29 22.85 6.29
C ARG A 128 -19.09 22.39 7.72
#